data_AF-A0AA43QYK7-F1
#
_entry.id   AF-A0AA43QYK7-F1
#
_cell.length_a   1.000
_cell.length_b   1.000
_cell.length_c   1.000
_cell.angle_alpha   90.00
_cell.angle_beta   90.00
_cell.angle_gamma   90.00
#
_symmetry.space_group_name_H-M   'P 1'
#
loop_
_entity.id
_entity.type
_entity.pdbx_description
1 polymer ?
#
loop_
_entity_poly.entity_id
_entity_poly.type
_entity_poly.pdbx_seq_one_letter_code
_entity_poly.pdbx_strand_id
1 'polypeptide(L)'
;MQIKIKELEERNSQLEMENDLLKKLRALVLQRKQQQKKEKVIVVYESRHKYQLKSMLVFFKLSKSTYFYILKSFKKIDKDSPIKDLILEIFKKNKSRYGYRRITLELKNRGFVVNHKKVRRLMNELNIFGIKPKAKYKSYKGKIGKTCKNLLLNKIIDKQKNITFFERNFKTEKSKLNMKHWCFWVSYSFRKTLPFANNWRT
;
A
#
# COMPACT_ATOMS: atom_id res chain seq x y z
N MET A 1 8.84 57.61 -9.70
CA MET A 1 8.00 56.92 -10.69
C MET A 1 8.68 55.69 -11.30
N GLN A 2 9.92 55.78 -11.79
CA GLN A 2 10.63 54.65 -12.42
C GLN A 2 10.81 53.42 -11.51
N ILE A 3 11.10 53.61 -10.22
CA ILE A 3 11.22 52.51 -9.24
C ILE A 3 9.91 51.69 -9.17
N LYS A 4 8.77 52.38 -9.13
CA LYS A 4 7.45 51.75 -9.02
C LYS A 4 7.11 50.90 -10.25
N ILE A 5 7.47 51.38 -11.44
CA ILE A 5 7.24 50.66 -12.70
C ILE A 5 8.07 49.38 -12.72
N LYS A 6 9.35 49.47 -12.34
CA LYS A 6 10.24 48.31 -12.26
C LYS A 6 9.76 47.26 -11.25
N GLU A 7 9.32 47.68 -10.06
CA GLU A 7 8.74 46.78 -9.07
C GLU A 7 7.50 46.04 -9.60
N LEU A 8 6.65 46.73 -10.36
CA LEU A 8 5.46 46.15 -10.96
C LEU A 8 5.81 45.15 -12.07
N GLU A 9 6.79 45.48 -12.90
CA GLU A 9 7.30 44.58 -13.95
C GLU A 9 7.88 43.29 -13.35
N GLU A 10 8.70 43.41 -12.29
CA GLU A 10 9.26 42.27 -11.57
C GLU A 10 8.14 41.40 -10.95
N ARG A 11 7.11 42.03 -10.38
CA ARG A 11 5.97 41.33 -9.79
C ARG A 11 5.12 40.62 -10.84
N ASN A 12 4.87 41.24 -11.98
CA ASN A 12 4.14 40.61 -13.07
C ASN A 12 4.90 39.39 -13.62
N SER A 13 6.20 39.53 -13.83
CA SER A 13 7.08 38.41 -14.24
C SER A 13 7.03 37.24 -13.26
N GLN A 14 7.02 37.52 -11.95
CA GLN A 14 6.85 36.50 -10.91
C GLN A 14 5.47 35.83 -11.01
N LEU A 15 4.38 36.61 -11.08
CA LEU A 15 3.01 36.09 -11.14
C LEU A 15 2.76 35.24 -12.40
N GLU A 16 3.33 35.62 -13.54
CA GLU A 16 3.27 34.85 -14.77
C GLU A 16 3.92 33.47 -14.60
N MET A 17 5.11 33.43 -13.98
CA MET A 17 5.80 32.19 -13.64
C MET A 17 4.97 31.31 -12.70
N GLU A 18 4.44 31.87 -11.61
CA GLU A 18 3.62 31.13 -10.65
C GLU A 18 2.37 30.52 -11.32
N ASN A 19 1.69 31.30 -12.16
CA ASN A 19 0.50 30.85 -12.87
C ASN A 19 0.81 29.74 -13.88
N ASP A 20 1.89 29.85 -14.66
CA ASP A 20 2.28 28.79 -15.61
C ASP A 20 2.60 27.48 -14.87
N LEU A 21 3.38 27.55 -13.79
CA LEU A 21 3.73 26.38 -12.99
C LEU A 21 2.51 25.73 -12.34
N LEU A 22 1.56 26.51 -11.81
CA LEU A 22 0.32 25.99 -11.25
C LEU A 22 -0.56 25.33 -12.30
N LYS A 23 -0.67 25.92 -13.50
CA LYS A 23 -1.43 25.35 -14.61
C LYS A 23 -0.86 23.99 -15.03
N LYS A 24 0.47 23.90 -15.21
CA LYS A 24 1.15 22.63 -15.52
C LYS A 24 0.99 21.59 -14.42
N LEU A 25 1.14 22.00 -13.16
CA LEU A 25 0.96 21.09 -12.03
C LEU A 25 -0.46 20.55 -11.95
N ARG A 26 -1.48 21.40 -12.18
CA ARG A 26 -2.88 20.98 -12.23
C ARG A 26 -3.14 19.99 -13.36
N ALA A 27 -2.51 20.17 -14.53
CA ALA A 27 -2.64 19.25 -15.65
C ALA A 27 -2.09 17.85 -15.32
N LEU A 28 -0.98 17.76 -14.57
CA LEU A 28 -0.38 16.49 -14.16
C LEU A 28 -1.18 15.77 -13.06
N VAL A 29 -1.83 16.52 -12.16
CA VAL A 29 -2.54 15.95 -11.01
C VAL A 29 -4.03 15.84 -11.30
N LEU A 30 -4.46 14.71 -11.88
CA LEU A 30 -5.88 14.34 -11.87
C LEU A 30 -6.30 13.96 -10.44
N GLN A 31 -7.06 14.84 -9.79
CA GLN A 31 -7.93 14.53 -8.64
C GLN A 31 -7.27 14.15 -7.30
N ARG A 32 -6.06 14.62 -6.98
CA ARG A 32 -5.48 14.46 -5.62
C ARG A 32 -5.53 15.76 -4.83
N LYS A 33 -6.08 15.71 -3.61
CA LYS A 33 -6.09 16.85 -2.66
C LYS A 33 -4.68 17.24 -2.19
N GLN A 34 -3.70 16.33 -2.25
CA GLN A 34 -2.34 16.57 -1.78
C GLN A 34 -1.32 16.32 -2.89
N GLN A 35 -0.52 17.35 -3.19
CA GLN A 35 0.50 17.35 -4.23
C GLN A 35 1.72 16.54 -3.79
N GLN A 36 2.21 15.63 -4.64
CA GLN A 36 3.42 14.88 -4.34
C GLN A 36 4.68 15.69 -4.69
N LYS A 37 5.73 15.58 -3.86
CA LYS A 37 7.03 16.24 -4.13
C LYS A 37 7.60 15.87 -5.51
N LYS A 38 7.33 14.65 -6.00
CA LYS A 38 7.76 14.17 -7.32
C LYS A 38 7.13 14.96 -8.46
N GLU A 39 5.83 15.21 -8.39
CA GLU A 39 5.06 15.94 -9.41
C GLU A 39 5.59 17.38 -9.54
N LYS A 40 5.82 18.05 -8.40
CA LYS A 40 6.44 19.40 -8.39
C LYS A 40 7.80 19.41 -9.07
N VAL A 41 8.65 18.41 -8.80
CA VAL A 41 9.98 18.31 -9.42
C VAL A 41 9.88 18.08 -10.93
N ILE A 42 8.89 17.33 -11.41
CA ILE A 42 8.63 17.15 -12.85
C ILE A 42 8.32 18.50 -13.50
N VAL A 43 7.37 19.27 -12.94
CA VAL A 43 7.00 20.60 -13.47
C VAL A 43 8.20 21.56 -13.50
N VAL A 44 9.02 21.57 -12.43
CA VAL A 44 10.24 22.38 -12.36
C VAL A 44 11.25 21.94 -13.42
N TYR A 45 11.41 20.63 -13.62
CA TYR A 45 12.33 20.09 -14.61
C TYR A 45 11.92 20.46 -16.05
N GLU A 46 10.63 20.38 -16.37
CA GLU A 46 10.08 20.78 -17.67
C GLU A 46 10.19 22.28 -17.91
N SER A 47 9.98 23.08 -16.87
CA SER A 47 9.96 24.55 -16.96
C SER A 47 11.35 25.20 -16.84
N ARG A 48 12.41 24.40 -16.71
CA ARG A 48 13.80 24.86 -16.54
C ARG A 48 14.32 25.76 -17.66
N HIS A 49 13.73 25.66 -18.85
CA HIS A 49 14.13 26.44 -20.02
C HIS A 49 13.56 27.86 -20.01
N LYS A 50 12.47 28.09 -19.28
CA LYS A 50 11.75 29.37 -19.26
C LYS A 50 12.04 30.22 -18.03
N TYR A 51 12.22 29.58 -16.88
CA TYR A 51 12.37 30.28 -15.60
C TYR A 51 13.61 29.84 -14.84
N GLN A 52 14.12 30.72 -13.97
CA GLN A 52 15.28 30.42 -13.14
C GLN A 52 14.94 29.35 -12.09
N LEU A 53 15.80 28.34 -11.91
CA LEU A 53 15.56 27.26 -10.96
C LEU A 53 15.31 27.74 -9.53
N LYS A 54 16.02 28.79 -9.08
CA LYS A 54 15.91 29.34 -7.72
C LYS A 54 14.49 29.83 -7.43
N SER A 55 13.88 30.61 -8.33
CA SER A 55 12.54 31.17 -8.14
C SER A 55 11.49 30.07 -8.09
N MET A 56 11.58 29.08 -8.99
CA MET A 56 10.65 27.96 -9.03
C MET A 56 10.70 27.08 -7.76
N LEU A 57 11.90 26.86 -7.20
CA LEU A 57 12.05 26.09 -5.96
C LEU A 57 11.47 26.83 -4.75
N VAL A 58 11.64 28.16 -4.69
CA VAL A 58 11.04 29.02 -3.66
C VAL A 58 9.52 28.93 -3.73
N PHE A 59 8.95 29.07 -4.92
CA PHE A 59 7.50 28.97 -5.14
C PHE A 59 6.91 27.64 -4.64
N PHE A 60 7.50 26.52 -5.08
CA PHE A 60 7.02 25.19 -4.68
C PHE A 60 7.38 24.78 -3.23
N LYS A 61 8.15 25.63 -2.53
CA LYS A 61 8.72 25.36 -1.20
C LYS A 61 9.54 24.07 -1.17
N LEU A 62 10.40 23.89 -2.16
CA LEU A 62 11.29 22.73 -2.29
C LEU A 62 12.73 23.10 -1.96
N SER A 63 13.40 22.26 -1.15
CA SER A 63 14.85 22.40 -0.98
C SER A 63 15.58 21.94 -2.24
N LYS A 64 16.74 22.57 -2.52
CA LYS A 64 17.61 22.20 -3.65
C LYS A 64 18.04 20.73 -3.57
N SER A 65 18.33 20.24 -2.36
CA SER A 65 18.67 18.83 -2.11
C SER A 65 17.52 17.89 -2.50
N THR A 66 16.27 18.23 -2.14
CA THR A 66 15.08 17.45 -2.50
C THR A 66 14.91 17.37 -4.02
N TYR A 67 15.09 18.48 -4.72
CA TYR A 67 15.01 18.52 -6.18
C TYR A 67 16.02 17.55 -6.84
N PHE A 68 17.30 17.67 -6.51
CA PHE A 68 18.32 16.81 -7.11
C PHE A 68 18.20 15.33 -6.69
N TYR A 69 17.80 15.07 -5.45
CA TYR A 69 17.55 13.71 -4.97
C TYR A 69 16.45 13.02 -5.78
N ILE A 70 15.33 13.71 -6.00
CA ILE A 70 14.21 13.18 -6.78
C ILE A 70 14.60 13.05 -8.26
N LEU A 71 15.30 14.03 -8.82
CA LEU A 71 15.80 13.99 -10.21
C LEU A 71 16.73 12.80 -10.46
N LYS A 72 17.61 12.49 -9.50
CA LYS A 72 18.46 11.29 -9.54
C LYS A 72 17.64 10.00 -9.51
N SER A 73 16.50 9.99 -8.82
CA SER A 73 15.60 8.83 -8.80
C SER A 73 14.95 8.55 -10.17
N PHE A 74 14.65 9.58 -10.96
CA PHE A 74 14.09 9.40 -12.31
C PHE A 74 15.11 8.83 -13.31
N LYS A 75 16.40 9.13 -13.12
CA LYS A 75 17.49 8.60 -13.96
C LYS A 75 17.85 7.15 -13.66
N LYS A 76 17.29 6.53 -12.61
CA LYS A 76 17.58 5.13 -12.29
C LYS A 76 16.91 4.23 -13.32
N ILE A 77 17.72 3.44 -14.01
CA ILE A 77 17.25 2.39 -14.92
C ILE A 77 16.45 1.37 -14.11
N ASP A 78 15.25 1.05 -14.59
CA ASP A 78 14.40 0.03 -13.97
C ASP A 78 14.96 -1.36 -14.24
N LYS A 79 15.64 -1.92 -13.24
CA LYS A 79 16.21 -3.28 -13.31
C LYS A 79 15.15 -4.35 -13.58
N ASP A 80 13.90 -4.08 -13.23
CA ASP A 80 12.80 -5.02 -13.38
C ASP A 80 12.06 -4.87 -14.72
N SER A 81 12.45 -3.91 -15.58
CA SER A 81 11.86 -3.69 -16.91
C SER A 81 11.68 -4.97 -17.74
N PRO A 82 12.72 -5.82 -17.94
CA PRO A 82 12.54 -7.02 -18.78
C PRO A 82 11.52 -8.00 -18.22
N ILE A 83 11.45 -8.12 -16.88
CA ILE A 83 10.46 -8.99 -16.22
C ILE A 83 9.06 -8.39 -16.34
N LYS A 84 8.93 -7.05 -16.26
CA LYS A 84 7.65 -6.34 -16.46
C LYS A 84 7.11 -6.57 -17.87
N ASP A 85 7.97 -6.50 -18.88
CA ASP A 85 7.58 -6.71 -20.28
C ASP A 85 7.10 -8.15 -20.52
N LEU A 86 7.83 -9.14 -19.98
CA LEU A 86 7.41 -10.55 -20.02
C LEU A 86 6.08 -10.80 -19.30
N ILE A 87 5.89 -10.18 -18.13
CA ILE A 87 4.61 -10.26 -17.40
C ILE A 87 3.47 -9.70 -18.25
N LEU A 88 3.67 -8.57 -18.92
CA LEU A 88 2.67 -7.94 -19.80
C LEU A 88 2.36 -8.82 -21.01
N GLU A 89 3.38 -9.41 -21.62
CA GLU A 89 3.24 -10.35 -22.74
C GLU A 89 2.38 -11.56 -22.34
N ILE A 90 2.73 -12.23 -21.23
CA ILE A 90 1.97 -13.38 -20.68
C ILE A 90 0.54 -12.96 -20.35
N PHE A 91 0.35 -11.78 -19.76
CA PHE A 91 -0.96 -11.27 -19.37
C PHE A 91 -1.86 -11.03 -20.58
N LYS A 92 -1.33 -10.38 -21.64
CA LYS A 92 -2.05 -10.13 -22.90
C LYS A 92 -2.36 -11.43 -23.63
N LYS A 93 -1.39 -12.35 -23.75
CA LYS A 93 -1.59 -13.67 -24.37
C LYS A 93 -2.75 -14.44 -23.73
N ASN A 94 -2.92 -14.32 -22.42
CA ASN A 94 -3.98 -14.98 -21.64
C ASN A 94 -5.26 -14.14 -21.46
N LYS A 95 -5.48 -13.12 -22.31
CA LYS A 95 -6.67 -12.25 -22.30
C LYS A 95 -6.97 -11.68 -20.90
N SER A 96 -5.92 -11.27 -20.18
CA SER A 96 -6.04 -10.65 -18.84
C SER A 96 -6.61 -11.53 -17.73
N ARG A 97 -6.79 -12.85 -17.96
CA ARG A 97 -7.36 -13.77 -16.97
C ARG A 97 -6.35 -14.20 -15.90
N TYR A 98 -5.07 -14.20 -16.22
CA TYR A 98 -4.05 -14.70 -15.31
C TYR A 98 -3.70 -13.66 -14.24
N GLY A 99 -3.76 -14.09 -12.98
CA GLY A 99 -3.20 -13.34 -11.85
C GLY A 99 -1.76 -13.76 -11.55
N TYR A 100 -1.11 -13.09 -10.60
CA TYR A 100 0.32 -13.27 -10.29
C TYR A 100 0.73 -14.72 -10.04
N ARG A 101 -0.13 -15.55 -9.43
CA ARG A 101 0.17 -16.97 -9.17
C ARG A 101 0.36 -17.76 -10.47
N ARG A 102 -0.54 -17.57 -11.44
CA ARG A 102 -0.47 -18.24 -12.76
C ARG A 102 0.66 -17.67 -13.60
N ILE A 103 0.87 -16.35 -13.57
CA ILE A 103 1.98 -15.71 -14.27
C ILE A 103 3.33 -16.19 -13.71
N THR A 104 3.45 -16.38 -12.39
CA THR A 104 4.69 -16.92 -11.80
C THR A 104 4.96 -18.34 -12.31
N LEU A 105 3.92 -19.16 -12.46
CA LEU A 105 4.06 -20.51 -13.01
C LEU A 105 4.49 -20.47 -14.48
N GLU A 106 3.87 -19.63 -15.30
CA GLU A 106 4.27 -19.40 -16.70
C GLU A 106 5.72 -18.92 -16.83
N LEU A 107 6.14 -17.97 -15.98
CA LEU A 107 7.52 -17.50 -15.95
C LEU A 107 8.49 -18.64 -15.60
N LYS A 108 8.12 -19.48 -14.63
CA LYS A 108 8.92 -20.67 -14.27
C LYS A 108 8.99 -21.67 -15.43
N ASN A 109 7.88 -21.89 -16.14
CA ASN A 109 7.83 -22.78 -17.31
C ASN A 109 8.72 -22.26 -18.45
N ARG A 110 8.85 -20.94 -18.60
CA ARG A 110 9.77 -20.29 -19.54
C ARG A 110 11.23 -20.22 -19.05
N GLY A 111 11.55 -20.83 -17.91
CA GLY A 111 12.91 -20.88 -17.34
C GLY A 111 13.29 -19.72 -16.42
N PHE A 112 12.38 -18.78 -16.12
CA PHE A 112 12.66 -17.66 -15.23
C PHE A 112 12.37 -18.02 -13.76
N VAL A 113 13.40 -18.01 -12.93
CA VAL A 113 13.27 -18.25 -11.48
C VAL A 113 12.98 -16.94 -10.76
N VAL A 114 11.71 -16.53 -10.74
CA VAL A 114 11.25 -15.31 -10.06
C VAL A 114 10.31 -15.65 -8.90
N ASN A 115 10.56 -15.05 -7.73
CA ASN A 115 9.68 -15.23 -6.58
C ASN A 115 8.28 -14.59 -6.85
N HIS A 116 7.20 -15.32 -6.54
CA HIS A 116 5.82 -14.86 -6.70
C HIS A 116 5.51 -13.52 -6.01
N LYS A 117 6.21 -13.19 -4.91
CA LYS A 117 6.09 -11.89 -4.23
C LYS A 117 6.59 -10.74 -5.12
N LYS A 118 7.69 -10.98 -5.85
CA LYS A 118 8.25 -10.01 -6.80
C LYS A 118 7.29 -9.81 -7.96
N VAL A 119 6.77 -10.89 -8.54
CA VAL A 119 5.74 -10.82 -9.60
C VAL A 119 4.52 -10.02 -9.14
N ARG A 120 4.02 -10.28 -7.92
CA ARG A 120 2.88 -9.53 -7.35
C ARG A 120 3.19 -8.03 -7.22
N ARG A 121 4.37 -7.67 -6.72
CA ARG A 121 4.79 -6.25 -6.63
C ARG A 121 4.81 -5.60 -8.02
N LEU A 122 5.45 -6.24 -9.00
CA LEU A 122 5.57 -5.72 -10.36
C LEU A 122 4.21 -5.56 -11.04
N MET A 123 3.30 -6.53 -10.88
CA MET A 123 1.93 -6.41 -11.39
C MET A 123 1.18 -5.22 -10.76
N ASN A 124 1.35 -4.99 -9.46
CA ASN A 124 0.74 -3.84 -8.78
C ASN A 124 1.31 -2.52 -9.30
N GLU A 125 2.62 -2.42 -9.53
CA GLU A 125 3.25 -1.21 -10.11
C GLU A 125 2.72 -0.90 -11.51
N LEU A 126 2.42 -1.93 -12.29
CA LEU A 126 1.82 -1.84 -13.62
C LEU A 126 0.29 -1.69 -13.58
N ASN A 127 -0.34 -1.72 -12.40
CA ASN A 127 -1.79 -1.71 -12.20
C ASN A 127 -2.56 -2.80 -12.99
N ILE A 128 -1.94 -3.97 -13.20
CA ILE A 128 -2.56 -5.11 -13.89
C ILE A 128 -3.03 -6.16 -12.88
N PHE A 129 -4.26 -6.64 -13.06
CA PHE A 129 -4.86 -7.64 -12.19
C PHE A 129 -5.55 -8.72 -13.03
N GLY A 130 -5.35 -9.97 -12.64
CA GLY A 130 -6.07 -11.09 -13.25
C GLY A 130 -7.56 -11.04 -12.93
N ILE A 131 -8.40 -11.31 -13.93
CA ILE A 131 -9.85 -11.39 -13.74
C ILE A 131 -10.17 -12.54 -12.78
N LYS A 132 -10.76 -12.21 -11.63
CA LYS A 132 -11.34 -13.19 -10.71
C LYS A 132 -12.81 -13.41 -11.05
N PRO A 133 -13.32 -14.65 -11.04
CA PRO A 133 -14.76 -14.88 -11.16
C PRO A 133 -15.48 -14.21 -9.98
N LYS A 134 -16.68 -13.68 -10.23
CA LYS A 134 -17.55 -13.19 -9.17
C LYS A 134 -17.82 -14.36 -8.22
N ALA A 135 -17.64 -14.15 -6.92
CA ALA A 135 -18.00 -15.18 -5.95
C ALA A 135 -19.48 -15.52 -6.11
N LYS A 136 -19.81 -16.80 -6.18
CA LYS A 136 -21.22 -17.24 -6.20
C LYS A 136 -21.89 -16.73 -4.92
N TYR A 137 -23.12 -16.25 -5.04
CA TYR A 137 -23.94 -15.90 -3.89
C TYR A 137 -24.05 -17.13 -2.99
N LYS A 138 -23.64 -16.96 -1.73
CA LYS A 138 -23.89 -17.93 -0.67
C LYS A 138 -24.99 -17.34 0.18
N SER A 139 -26.25 -17.73 -0.06
CA SER A 139 -27.30 -17.46 0.92
C SER A 139 -26.87 -18.12 2.21
N TYR A 140 -26.57 -17.34 3.25
CA TYR A 140 -26.59 -17.90 4.59
C TYR A 140 -28.00 -18.42 4.81
N LYS A 141 -28.17 -19.75 4.79
CA LYS A 141 -29.47 -20.40 4.95
C LYS A 141 -29.97 -20.39 6.41
N GLY A 142 -29.38 -19.56 7.27
CA GLY A 142 -29.61 -19.61 8.71
C GLY A 142 -28.76 -20.68 9.42
N LYS A 143 -29.06 -20.90 10.70
CA LYS A 143 -28.62 -22.10 11.42
C LYS A 143 -29.36 -23.30 10.83
N ILE A 144 -28.68 -24.03 9.96
CA ILE A 144 -29.20 -25.30 9.45
C ILE A 144 -28.93 -26.37 10.52
N GLY A 145 -29.99 -27.04 10.98
CA GLY A 145 -29.93 -28.05 12.02
C GLY A 145 -30.08 -27.49 13.45
N LYS A 146 -30.30 -28.39 14.42
CA LYS A 146 -30.36 -28.04 15.84
C LYS A 146 -28.94 -27.86 16.35
N THR A 147 -28.57 -26.66 16.81
CA THR A 147 -27.33 -26.48 17.56
C THR A 147 -27.51 -27.06 18.96
N CYS A 148 -26.64 -27.96 19.39
CA CYS A 148 -26.63 -28.42 20.77
C CYS A 148 -26.42 -27.22 21.73
N LYS A 149 -27.08 -27.25 22.89
CA LYS A 149 -26.89 -26.22 23.92
C LYS A 149 -25.42 -26.25 24.36
N ASN A 150 -24.79 -25.08 24.47
CA ASN A 150 -23.45 -25.00 25.01
C ASN A 150 -23.53 -25.28 26.52
N LEU A 151 -22.94 -26.39 26.96
CA LEU A 151 -22.95 -26.83 28.36
C LEU A 151 -21.78 -26.26 29.17
N LEU A 152 -20.82 -25.61 28.51
CA LEU A 152 -19.56 -25.12 29.12
C LEU A 152 -19.53 -23.59 29.25
N LEU A 153 -20.32 -22.90 28.43
CA LEU A 153 -20.33 -21.44 28.35
C LEU A 153 -21.77 -20.92 28.43
N ASN A 154 -22.00 -20.05 29.40
CA ASN A 154 -23.24 -19.30 29.56
C ASN A 154 -23.15 -17.99 28.76
N LYS A 155 -24.14 -17.72 27.92
CA LYS A 155 -24.22 -16.48 27.14
C LYS A 155 -24.84 -15.37 28.01
N ILE A 156 -24.09 -14.30 28.26
CA ILE A 156 -24.56 -13.12 29.01
C ILE A 156 -24.68 -11.94 28.05
N ILE A 157 -25.82 -11.24 28.14
CA ILE A 157 -26.16 -10.10 27.29
C ILE A 157 -26.29 -8.87 28.19
N ASP A 158 -25.32 -7.97 28.12
CA ASP A 158 -25.33 -6.70 28.86
C ASP A 158 -25.95 -5.62 27.96
N LYS A 159 -27.20 -5.24 28.27
CA LYS A 159 -27.97 -4.27 27.49
C LYS A 159 -27.49 -2.83 27.68
N GLN A 160 -26.86 -2.50 28.81
CA GLN A 160 -26.41 -1.13 29.09
C GLN A 160 -25.13 -0.81 28.32
N LYS A 161 -24.19 -1.76 28.28
CA LYS A 161 -22.93 -1.62 27.54
C LYS A 161 -23.03 -2.06 26.08
N ASN A 162 -24.17 -2.61 25.68
CA ASN A 162 -24.43 -3.18 24.36
C ASN A 162 -23.36 -4.23 23.95
N ILE A 163 -22.97 -5.08 24.91
CA ILE A 163 -21.97 -6.14 24.71
C ILE A 163 -22.57 -7.52 25.00
N THR A 164 -22.08 -8.53 24.29
CA THR A 164 -22.38 -9.94 24.57
C THR A 164 -21.09 -10.69 24.84
N PHE A 165 -21.04 -11.43 25.94
CA PHE A 165 -19.88 -12.23 26.32
C PHE A 165 -20.32 -13.60 26.85
N PHE A 166 -19.36 -14.52 26.95
CA PHE A 166 -19.58 -15.89 27.38
C PHE A 166 -18.81 -16.14 28.68
N GLU A 167 -19.51 -16.57 29.72
CA GLU A 167 -18.93 -16.93 31.00
C GLU A 167 -18.79 -18.46 31.11
N ARG A 168 -17.64 -18.94 31.60
CA ARG A 168 -17.41 -20.36 31.84
C ARG A 168 -18.13 -20.79 33.12
N ASN A 169 -18.88 -21.88 33.06
CA ASN A 169 -19.59 -22.45 34.22
C ASN A 169 -18.79 -23.50 35.00
N PHE A 170 -17.50 -23.68 34.68
CA PHE A 170 -16.60 -24.59 35.39
C PHE A 170 -15.31 -23.87 35.77
N LYS A 171 -14.75 -24.26 36.92
CA LYS A 171 -13.42 -23.80 37.35
C LYS A 171 -12.39 -24.81 36.86
N THR A 172 -11.41 -24.35 36.10
CA THR A 172 -10.17 -25.10 35.89
C THR A 172 -9.35 -24.94 37.16
N GLU A 173 -9.24 -25.99 37.97
CA GLU A 173 -8.15 -26.06 38.92
C GLU A 173 -6.85 -25.97 38.10
N LYS A 174 -5.87 -25.18 38.57
CA LYS A 174 -4.50 -25.39 38.12
C LYS A 174 -4.17 -26.81 38.53
N SER A 175 -4.27 -27.75 37.59
CA SER A 175 -3.86 -29.12 37.81
C SER A 175 -2.49 -29.08 38.48
N LYS A 176 -2.29 -29.94 39.48
CA LYS A 176 -0.96 -30.48 39.83
C LYS A 176 -0.43 -31.30 38.63
N LEU A 177 -0.37 -30.69 37.45
CA LEU A 177 0.46 -31.15 36.36
C LEU A 177 1.86 -30.93 36.89
N ASN A 178 2.45 -32.02 37.36
CA ASN A 178 3.86 -32.09 37.69
C ASN A 178 4.61 -31.78 36.39
N MET A 179 4.88 -30.50 36.11
CA MET A 179 5.68 -30.00 34.99
C MET A 179 7.17 -30.40 35.15
N LYS A 180 7.45 -31.53 35.79
CA LYS A 180 8.78 -32.13 35.90
C LYS A 180 9.08 -33.13 34.80
N HIS A 181 8.10 -33.55 33.98
CA HIS A 181 8.35 -34.61 32.98
C HIS A 181 8.09 -34.25 31.50
N TRP A 182 7.71 -33.01 31.19
CA TRP A 182 7.50 -32.56 29.80
C TRP A 182 8.31 -31.31 29.43
N CYS A 183 9.43 -31.07 30.13
CA CYS A 183 10.41 -30.05 29.73
C CYS A 183 11.67 -30.65 29.06
N PHE A 184 11.79 -31.97 28.94
CA PHE A 184 12.99 -32.61 28.37
C PHE A 184 12.95 -32.87 26.86
N TRP A 185 11.80 -32.67 26.19
CA TRP A 185 11.68 -32.79 24.74
C TRP A 185 10.74 -31.71 24.21
N VAL A 186 11.20 -30.45 24.15
CA VAL A 186 11.21 -29.55 22.98
C VAL A 186 11.95 -28.29 23.44
N SER A 187 13.24 -28.47 23.76
CA SER A 187 14.21 -27.39 23.70
C SER A 187 14.94 -27.52 22.37
N TYR A 188 14.26 -27.22 21.25
CA TYR A 188 14.97 -26.84 20.04
C TYR A 188 14.16 -25.86 19.21
N SER A 189 14.58 -24.59 19.30
CA SER A 189 14.35 -23.51 18.34
C SER A 189 12.91 -23.03 18.14
N PHE A 190 12.52 -21.96 18.83
CA PHE A 190 12.69 -20.60 18.28
C PHE A 190 12.26 -19.55 19.31
N ARG A 191 13.18 -18.63 19.59
CA ARG A 191 13.05 -17.52 20.53
C ARG A 191 12.44 -16.32 19.80
N LYS A 192 11.59 -15.57 20.52
CA LYS A 192 11.32 -14.10 20.44
C LYS A 192 9.95 -13.62 19.91
N THR A 193 9.23 -13.03 20.88
CA THR A 193 8.40 -11.80 20.87
C THR A 193 7.05 -11.81 20.16
N LEU A 194 5.97 -11.69 20.94
CA LEU A 194 5.10 -10.50 20.98
C LEU A 194 4.09 -10.60 22.15
N PRO A 195 3.67 -9.47 22.74
CA PRO A 195 2.97 -9.43 24.01
C PRO A 195 1.48 -9.80 23.86
N PHE A 196 0.95 -10.31 24.97
CA PHE A 196 -0.45 -10.59 25.21
C PHE A 196 -1.25 -9.27 25.16
N ALA A 197 -1.79 -8.92 23.99
CA ALA A 197 -2.69 -7.79 23.82
C ALA A 197 -4.14 -8.27 23.91
N ASN A 198 -4.70 -8.18 25.12
CA ASN A 198 -6.14 -8.15 25.33
C ASN A 198 -6.67 -6.82 24.79
N ASN A 199 -7.33 -6.85 23.63
CA ASN A 199 -8.46 -5.98 23.27
C ASN A 199 -8.88 -6.27 21.83
N TRP A 200 -9.82 -7.21 21.66
CA TRP A 200 -10.64 -7.25 20.46
C TRP A 200 -11.91 -6.44 20.77
N ARG A 201 -11.82 -5.13 20.48
CA ARG A 201 -12.98 -4.25 20.37
C ARG A 201 -13.42 -4.30 18.90
N THR A 202 -14.68 -4.63 18.66
CA THR A 202 -15.35 -4.44 17.36
C THR A 202 -15.54 -2.97 17.05
#